data_AF-A0A0G0R3H3-F1
#
_entry.id   AF-A0A0G0R3H3-F1
#
_cell.length_a   1.000
_cell.length_b   1.000
_cell.length_c   1.000
_cell.angle_alpha   90.00
_cell.angle_beta   90.00
_cell.angle_gamma   90.00
#
_symmetry.space_group_name_H-M   'P 1'
#
loop_
_entity.id
_entity.type
_entity.pdbx_description
1 polymer ?
#
loop_
_entity_poly.entity_id
_entity_poly.type
_entity_poly.pdbx_seq_one_letter_code
_entity_poly.pdbx_strand_id
1 'polypeptide(L)' 'MLTIQQVKELLNDPNYSDEEIAQIRDEFRSLAEIIFEKWQEEKGIKIDD' A
#
# COMPACT_ATOMS: atom_id res chain seq x y z
N MET A 1 3.67 -2.18 -7.91
CA MET A 1 3.71 -2.46 -6.46
C MET A 1 5.12 -2.23 -5.97
N LEU A 2 5.32 -1.68 -4.76
CA LEU A 2 6.66 -1.43 -4.23
C LEU A 2 7.41 -2.76 -3.99
N THR A 3 8.72 -2.78 -4.19
CA THR A 3 9.56 -3.92 -3.81
C THR A 3 9.89 -3.86 -2.32
N ILE A 4 10.29 -4.99 -1.73
CA ILE A 4 10.78 -5.04 -0.34
C ILE A 4 11.91 -4.03 -0.12
N GLN A 5 12.85 -3.92 -1.07
CA GLN A 5 13.96 -2.98 -0.99
C GLN A 5 13.48 -1.52 -0.95
N GLN A 6 12.50 -1.16 -1.79
CA GLN A 6 11.93 0.19 -1.78
C GLN A 6 11.23 0.51 -0.45
N VAL A 7 10.55 -0.47 0.15
CA VAL A 7 9.88 -0.28 1.45
C VAL A 7 10.89 -0.16 2.58
N LYS A 8 12.00 -0.93 2.55
CA LYS A 8 13.12 -0.76 3.49
C LYS A 8 13.71 0.64 3.43
N GLU A 9 13.94 1.17 2.22
CA GLU A 9 14.45 2.54 2.02
C GLU A 9 13.48 3.60 2.54
N LEU A 10 12.17 3.38 2.39
CA LEU A 10 11.14 4.29 2.88
C LEU A 10 11.01 4.29 4.41
N LEU A 11 11.06 3.12 5.03
CA LEU A 11 10.96 2.98 6.48
C LEU A 11 12.26 3.38 7.18
N ASN A 12 13.40 3.18 6.53
CA ASN A 12 14.73 3.55 7.01
C ASN A 12 15.00 3.08 8.46
N ASP A 13 14.47 1.91 8.81
CA ASP A 13 14.63 1.29 10.13
C ASP A 13 15.22 -0.11 9.94
N PRO A 14 16.45 -0.37 10.45
CA PRO A 14 17.13 -1.65 10.28
C PRO A 14 16.57 -2.77 11.18
N ASN A 15 15.63 -2.46 12.10
CA ASN A 15 15.08 -3.44 13.03
C ASN A 15 14.00 -4.33 12.41
N TYR A 16 13.44 -3.93 11.26
CA TYR A 16 12.44 -4.74 10.57
C TYR A 16 13.08 -5.87 9.76
N SER A 17 12.57 -7.08 9.97
CA SER A 17 12.85 -8.22 9.11
C SER A 17 12.17 -8.09 7.75
N ASP A 18 12.66 -8.81 6.75
CA ASP A 18 12.07 -8.84 5.41
C ASP A 18 10.60 -9.27 5.40
N GLU A 19 10.20 -10.12 6.35
CA GLU A 19 8.82 -10.59 6.52
C GLU A 19 7.92 -9.47 7.06
N GLU A 20 8.36 -8.73 8.07
CA GLU A 20 7.64 -7.55 8.58
C GLU A 20 7.52 -6.47 7.50
N ILE A 21 8.59 -6.23 6.73
CA ILE A 21 8.55 -5.31 5.58
C ILE A 21 7.51 -5.75 4.54
N ALA A 22 7.43 -7.06 4.26
CA ALA A 22 6.45 -7.59 3.32
C ALA A 22 5.03 -7.39 3.82
N GLN A 23 4.78 -7.67 5.11
CA GLN A 23 3.49 -7.45 5.73
C GLN A 23 3.08 -5.98 5.67
N ILE A 24 3.97 -5.07 6.08
CA ILE A 24 3.73 -3.62 6.03
C ILE A 24 3.37 -3.18 4.60
N ARG A 25 4.12 -3.63 3.59
CA ARG A 25 3.85 -3.32 2.18
C ARG A 25 2.43 -3.74 1.77
N ASP A 26 2.05 -4.96 2.13
CA ASP A 26 0.78 -5.55 1.71
C ASP A 26 -0.41 -4.88 2.43
N GLU A 27 -0.25 -4.53 3.70
CA GLU A 27 -1.25 -3.75 4.46
C GLU A 27 -1.42 -2.34 3.89
N PHE A 28 -0.33 -1.64 3.56
CA PHE A 28 -0.40 -0.33 2.90
C PHE A 28 -1.07 -0.41 1.53
N ARG A 29 -0.86 -1.50 0.79
CA ARG A 29 -1.53 -1.72 -0.48
C ARG A 29 -3.05 -1.84 -0.29
N SER A 30 -3.49 -2.69 0.63
CA SER A 30 -4.91 -2.87 0.95
C SER A 30 -5.55 -1.54 1.39
N LEU A 31 -4.86 -0.77 2.23
CA LEU A 31 -5.34 0.55 2.65
C LEU A 31 -5.45 1.52 1.47
N ALA A 32 -4.46 1.53 0.57
CA ALA A 32 -4.49 2.39 -0.61
C ALA A 32 -5.65 2.07 -1.55
N GLU A 33 -6.01 0.79 -1.69
CA GLU A 33 -7.18 0.35 -2.47
C GLU A 33 -8.47 0.89 -1.86
N ILE A 34 -8.66 0.73 -0.54
CA ILE A 34 -9.83 1.27 0.18
C ILE A 34 -9.93 2.80 0.02
N ILE A 35 -8.81 3.52 0.17
CA ILE A 35 -8.78 4.98 0.00
C ILE A 35 -9.15 5.37 -1.42
N PHE A 36 -8.64 4.62 -2.41
CA PHE A 36 -8.90 4.90 -3.81
C PHE A 36 -10.36 4.64 -4.18
N GLU A 37 -10.93 3.50 -3.78
CA GLU A 37 -12.35 3.19 -3.95
C GLU A 37 -13.24 4.28 -3.38
N LYS A 38 -13.00 4.69 -2.13
CA LYS A 38 -13.76 5.77 -1.50
C LYS A 38 -13.61 7.10 -2.24
N TRP A 39 -12.41 7.45 -2.69
CA TRP A 39 -12.21 8.64 -3.50
C TRP A 39 -12.96 8.57 -4.83
N GLN A 40 -13.03 7.41 -5.47
CA GLN A 40 -13.80 7.22 -6.70
C GLN A 40 -15.30 7.41 -6.47
N GLU A 41 -15.84 6.85 -5.38
CA GLU A 41 -17.23 7.06 -4.95
C GLU A 41 -17.53 8.55 -4.76
N GLU A 42 -16.67 9.27 -4.03
CA GLU A 42 -16.81 10.71 -3.79
C GLU A 42 -16.75 11.55 -5.09
N LYS A 43 -16.02 11.08 -6.11
CA LYS A 43 -15.91 11.73 -7.42
C LYS A 43 -16.96 11.28 -8.43
N GLY A 44 -17.80 10.30 -8.10
CA GLY A 44 -18.78 9.73 -9.02
C GLY A 44 -18.14 9.03 -10.23
N ILE A 45 -16.88 8.58 -10.09
CA ILE A 45 -16.18 7.84 -11.14
C ILE A 45 -16.67 6.40 -11.07
N LYS A 46 -17.59 6.02 -11.95
CA LYS A 46 -18.00 4.62 -12.12
C LYS A 46 -17.04 3.93 -13.08
N ILE A 47 -16.37 2.89 -12.59
CA ILE A 47 -15.72 1.90 -13.46
C ILE A 47 -16.80 0.84 -13.66
N ASP A 48 -17.39 0.79 -14.86
CA ASP A 48 -18.23 -0.35 -15.26
C ASP A 48 -17.28 -1.54 -15.47
N ASP A 49 -17.58 -2.67 -14.80
CA ASP A 49 -16.81 -3.94 -14.86
C ASP A 49 -16.75 -4.57 -16.26
#